data_AF-A0AAW1CQ40-F1
#
_entry.id   AF-A0AAW1CQ40-F1
#
_cell.length_a   1.000
_cell.length_b   1.000
_cell.length_c   1.000
_cell.angle_alpha   90.00
_cell.angle_beta   90.00
_cell.angle_gamma   90.00
#
_symmetry.space_group_name_H-M   'P 1'
#
loop_
_entity.id
_entity.type
_entity.pdbx_description
1 polymer ?
#
loop_
_entity_poly.entity_id
_entity_poly.type
_entity_poly.pdbx_seq_one_letter_code
_entity_poly.pdbx_strand_id
1 'polypeptide(L)'
;MYSMNLHLADLYNYSITLVLAYGFGTKQKDGHFDGAIGLIERKVVNMSISGFQYIVPRLEVADFLYPLYVFNFAFFFKQPRALGTYRALSLQLDTIAWLSLGVMIITSLLVYWIFQLIYMKTNRPDDEATVSAATIQVIGIMSQQGLSHEPGRLSGRILCTFILMLALMVCTYYNAATMNALLSPAPISIRNLQELISSSLHLVLMNVPYFTTKVTRERLLSKAVNNRVVSKPNFTAPLEDGLDLILKGGAFCGEDFTMFTAIQNRFKDNEKCDLSVIPAMLPVPTGNYLEKYSQYRELFFRGNLRMKEHGLAHRQRNYWYPQKPSCAGNQVSVK
;
A
#
# COMPACT_ATOMS: atom_id res chain seq x y z
N MET A 1 -7.20 16.85 20.42
CA MET A 1 -8.12 16.72 21.58
C MET A 1 -8.28 18.00 22.38
N TYR A 2 -7.25 18.85 22.53
CA TYR A 2 -7.40 20.14 23.21
C TYR A 2 -8.54 21.01 22.62
N SER A 3 -8.61 21.13 21.29
CA SER A 3 -9.69 21.86 20.62
C SER A 3 -11.09 21.33 20.93
N MET A 4 -11.26 20.01 21.09
CA MET A 4 -12.55 19.42 21.49
C MET A 4 -12.93 19.79 22.92
N ASN A 5 -11.95 19.86 23.82
CA ASN A 5 -12.19 20.28 25.20
C ASN A 5 -12.51 21.78 25.30
N LEU A 6 -12.00 22.61 24.39
CA LEU A 6 -12.42 24.02 24.30
C LEU A 6 -13.89 24.16 23.90
N HIS A 7 -14.41 23.31 23.01
CA HIS A 7 -15.85 23.30 22.68
C HIS A 7 -16.72 22.90 23.89
N LEU A 8 -16.25 21.96 24.72
CA LEU A 8 -16.94 21.65 25.98
C LEU A 8 -16.91 22.81 26.97
N ALA A 9 -15.77 23.48 27.09
CA ALA A 9 -15.59 24.66 27.92
C ALA A 9 -16.53 25.79 27.53
N ASP A 10 -16.71 26.03 26.24
CA ASP A 10 -17.67 26.99 25.71
C ASP A 10 -19.13 26.56 25.96
N LEU A 11 -19.45 25.28 25.69
CA LEU A 11 -20.80 24.73 25.88
C LEU A 11 -21.30 24.80 27.33
N TYR A 12 -20.40 24.59 28.30
CA TYR A 12 -20.72 24.52 29.73
C TYR A 12 -20.16 25.69 30.54
N ASN A 13 -19.57 26.68 29.87
CA ASN A 13 -19.00 27.90 30.45
C ASN A 13 -18.05 27.63 31.64
N TYR A 14 -17.01 26.83 31.43
CA TYR A 14 -15.96 26.58 32.43
C TYR A 14 -14.57 26.92 31.89
N SER A 15 -13.63 27.26 32.79
CA SER A 15 -12.24 27.56 32.44
C SER A 15 -11.34 26.33 32.51
N ILE A 16 -10.37 26.22 31.61
CA ILE A 16 -9.38 25.13 31.58
C ILE A 16 -8.04 25.62 32.11
N THR A 17 -7.49 24.94 33.12
CA THR A 17 -6.09 25.11 33.54
C THR A 17 -5.30 23.86 33.15
N LEU A 18 -4.20 24.04 32.41
CA LEU A 18 -3.40 22.93 31.90
C LEU A 18 -2.28 22.57 32.89
N VAL A 19 -2.17 21.28 33.21
CA VAL A 19 -1.09 20.72 34.01
C VAL A 19 -0.38 19.66 33.18
N LEU A 20 0.94 19.78 33.08
CA LEU A 20 1.77 18.81 32.35
C LEU A 20 1.98 17.55 33.21
N ALA A 21 1.83 16.39 32.58
CA ALA A 21 2.09 15.10 33.19
C ALA A 21 3.17 14.36 32.41
N TYR A 22 4.13 13.78 33.13
CA TYR A 22 5.16 12.93 32.54
C TYR A 22 4.64 11.48 32.50
N GLY A 23 4.13 11.07 31.34
CA GLY A 23 3.61 9.72 31.09
C GLY A 23 2.08 9.59 31.19
N PHE A 24 1.56 8.49 30.64
CA PHE A 24 0.12 8.23 30.52
C PHE A 24 -0.50 7.52 31.73
N GLY A 25 0.27 7.08 32.73
CA GLY A 25 -0.27 6.33 33.85
C GLY A 25 -0.22 4.82 33.67
N THR A 26 0.86 4.24 34.20
CA THR A 26 1.10 2.81 34.39
C THR A 26 0.91 2.48 35.86
N LYS A 27 0.29 1.33 36.15
CA LYS A 27 0.11 0.85 37.52
C LYS A 27 1.47 0.42 38.06
N GLN A 28 1.89 1.02 39.16
CA GLN A 28 3.14 0.75 39.84
C GLN A 28 2.99 -0.42 40.81
N LYS A 29 4.11 -0.93 41.35
CA LYS A 29 4.12 -2.09 42.27
C LYS A 29 3.41 -1.82 43.60
N ASP A 30 3.34 -0.56 44.01
CA ASP A 30 2.61 -0.08 45.18
C ASP A 30 1.07 -0.08 44.97
N GLY A 31 0.61 -0.36 43.75
CA GLY A 31 -0.81 -0.38 43.39
C GLY A 31 -1.35 0.95 42.86
N HIS A 32 -0.58 2.04 42.95
CA HIS A 32 -0.97 3.37 42.49
C HIS A 32 -0.56 3.60 41.03
N PHE A 33 -1.19 4.56 40.36
CA PHE A 33 -0.82 4.95 39.00
C PHE A 33 0.17 6.12 39.01
N ASP A 34 1.08 6.13 38.02
CA ASP A 34 1.92 7.28 37.74
C ASP A 34 1.30 8.23 36.69
N GLY A 35 2.09 9.22 36.23
CA GLY A 35 1.74 10.08 35.10
C GLY A 35 0.38 10.78 35.24
N ALA A 36 -0.31 10.97 34.11
CA ALA A 36 -1.58 11.68 34.07
C ALA A 36 -2.70 11.01 34.87
N ILE A 37 -2.77 9.67 34.88
CA ILE A 37 -3.79 8.94 35.64
C ILE A 37 -3.50 9.03 37.14
N GLY A 38 -2.24 8.98 37.56
CA GLY A 38 -1.84 9.20 38.95
C GLY A 38 -2.13 10.61 39.46
N LEU A 39 -2.13 11.62 38.58
CA LEU A 39 -2.58 12.97 38.94
C LEU A 39 -4.10 13.03 39.15
N ILE A 40 -4.88 12.28 38.37
CA ILE A 40 -6.33 12.15 38.56
C ILE A 40 -6.63 11.39 39.86
N GLU A 41 -5.92 10.28 40.11
CA GLU A 41 -6.07 9.47 41.32
C GLU A 41 -5.81 10.29 42.59
N ARG A 42 -4.75 11.11 42.58
CA ARG A 42 -4.41 12.03 43.67
C ARG A 42 -5.27 13.30 43.72
N LYS A 43 -6.27 13.42 42.83
CA LYS A 43 -7.18 14.57 42.71
C LYS A 43 -6.46 15.92 42.52
N VAL A 44 -5.28 15.88 41.89
CA VAL A 44 -4.52 17.09 41.52
C VAL A 44 -5.13 17.73 40.27
N VAL A 45 -5.73 16.91 39.40
CA VAL A 45 -6.42 17.35 38.18
C VAL A 45 -7.78 16.66 38.08
N ASN A 46 -8.77 17.34 37.53
CA ASN A 46 -10.13 16.80 37.43
C ASN A 46 -10.33 15.91 36.20
N MET A 47 -9.65 16.20 35.09
CA MET A 47 -9.85 15.53 33.80
C MET A 47 -8.56 15.50 32.99
N SER A 48 -8.37 14.45 32.20
CA SER A 48 -7.30 14.39 31.21
C SER A 48 -7.76 14.97 29.88
N ILE A 49 -6.90 15.74 29.21
CA ILE A 49 -7.20 16.34 27.91
C ILE A 49 -6.51 15.60 26.75
N SER A 50 -5.43 14.88 27.04
CA SER A 50 -4.71 14.05 26.06
C SER A 50 -5.54 12.84 25.62
N GLY A 51 -5.11 12.18 24.52
CA GLY A 51 -5.78 10.98 24.04
C GLY A 51 -5.42 9.74 24.82
N PHE A 52 -6.39 9.22 25.58
CA PHE A 52 -6.23 7.97 26.31
C PHE A 52 -7.07 6.87 25.67
N GLN A 53 -6.46 5.68 25.60
CA GLN A 53 -7.20 4.45 25.34
C GLN A 53 -7.98 4.03 26.58
N TYR A 54 -9.15 3.45 26.36
CA TYR A 54 -9.90 2.72 27.38
C TYR A 54 -9.12 1.50 27.87
N ILE A 55 -8.70 1.51 29.13
CA ILE A 55 -7.97 0.44 29.80
C ILE A 55 -8.68 0.11 31.12
N VAL A 56 -9.07 -1.16 31.28
CA VAL A 56 -9.88 -1.63 32.41
C VAL A 56 -9.25 -1.32 33.78
N PRO A 57 -7.97 -1.61 34.04
CA PRO A 57 -7.33 -1.25 35.32
C PRO A 57 -7.42 0.24 35.70
N ARG A 58 -7.48 1.16 34.73
CA ARG A 58 -7.58 2.60 35.03
C ARG A 58 -8.96 2.99 35.57
N LEU A 59 -9.97 2.15 35.33
CA LEU A 59 -11.35 2.39 35.78
C LEU A 59 -11.51 2.27 37.30
N GLU A 60 -10.54 1.67 37.99
CA GLU A 60 -10.49 1.61 39.45
C GLU A 60 -10.36 3.02 40.05
N VAL A 61 -9.64 3.92 39.37
CA VAL A 61 -9.26 5.25 39.90
C VAL A 61 -9.77 6.44 39.08
N ALA A 62 -10.29 6.21 37.87
CA ALA A 62 -10.80 7.26 37.00
C ALA A 62 -11.93 6.75 36.08
N ASP A 63 -12.91 7.58 35.76
CA ASP A 63 -13.98 7.23 34.83
C ASP A 63 -13.62 7.61 33.40
N PHE A 64 -13.86 6.72 32.42
CA PHE A 64 -13.61 7.01 31.01
C PHE A 64 -14.83 7.70 30.36
N LEU A 65 -14.57 8.80 29.66
CA LEU A 65 -15.59 9.54 28.91
C LEU A 65 -15.75 9.00 27.49
N TYR A 66 -16.86 9.35 26.85
CA TYR A 66 -17.16 8.92 25.48
C TYR A 66 -16.01 9.29 24.51
N PRO A 67 -15.48 8.34 23.72
CA PRO A 67 -14.34 8.58 22.85
C PRO A 67 -14.73 9.43 21.63
N LEU A 68 -14.03 10.56 21.45
CA LEU A 68 -14.25 11.49 20.33
C LEU A 68 -13.25 11.30 19.19
N TYR A 69 -12.17 10.58 19.45
CA TYR A 69 -11.07 10.44 18.51
C TYR A 69 -10.70 8.97 18.32
N VAL A 70 -9.99 8.68 17.23
CA VAL A 70 -9.55 7.32 16.91
C VAL A 70 -8.13 7.42 16.39
N PHE A 71 -7.20 6.71 17.03
CA PHE A 71 -5.82 6.60 16.58
C PHE A 71 -5.70 5.39 15.64
N ASN A 72 -5.03 5.57 14.51
CA ASN A 72 -4.65 4.47 13.65
C ASN A 72 -3.14 4.30 13.67
N PHE A 73 -2.71 3.05 13.74
CA PHE A 73 -1.32 2.68 13.60
C PHE A 73 -1.18 1.86 12.34
N ALA A 74 -0.20 2.20 11.52
CA ALA A 74 0.02 1.54 10.23
C ALA A 74 1.50 1.33 9.97
N PHE A 75 1.81 0.30 9.19
CA PHE A 75 3.10 0.14 8.55
C PHE A 75 3.14 0.97 7.28
N PHE A 76 4.20 1.76 7.17
CA PHE A 76 4.55 2.58 6.03
C PHE A 76 5.77 1.96 5.35
N PHE A 77 5.69 1.72 4.05
CA PHE A 77 6.78 1.09 3.29
C PHE A 77 6.63 1.39 1.80
N LYS A 78 7.70 1.18 1.02
CA LYS A 78 7.63 1.17 -0.45
C LYS A 78 7.38 -0.25 -0.94
N GLN A 79 6.49 -0.43 -1.92
CA GLN A 79 6.28 -1.76 -2.50
C GLN A 79 7.59 -2.25 -3.13
N PRO A 80 7.98 -3.51 -2.92
CA PRO A 80 9.13 -4.06 -3.61
C PRO A 80 8.81 -4.06 -5.11
N ARG A 81 9.51 -3.24 -5.88
CA ARG A 81 9.35 -3.22 -7.34
C ARG A 81 9.93 -4.52 -7.88
N ALA A 82 9.10 -5.32 -8.55
CA ALA A 82 9.58 -6.38 -9.42
C ALA A 82 10.24 -5.73 -10.65
N LEU A 83 11.46 -5.22 -10.48
CA LEU A 83 12.21 -4.60 -11.57
C LEU A 83 12.62 -5.67 -12.59
N GLY A 84 12.16 -5.46 -13.82
CA GLY A 84 12.87 -5.76 -15.07
C GLY A 84 13.69 -7.04 -15.10
N THR A 85 13.03 -8.20 -15.07
CA THR A 85 13.63 -9.44 -15.57
C THR A 85 13.29 -9.56 -17.05
N TYR A 86 14.11 -10.24 -17.87
CA TYR A 86 13.78 -10.59 -19.27
C TYR A 86 12.37 -11.20 -19.43
N ARG A 87 11.87 -11.84 -18.37
CA ARG A 87 10.50 -12.35 -18.23
C ARG A 87 9.43 -11.28 -18.48
N ALA A 88 9.74 -10.01 -18.23
CA ALA A 88 8.85 -8.89 -18.49
C ALA A 88 8.57 -8.68 -19.99
N LEU A 89 9.42 -9.14 -20.91
CA LEU A 89 9.20 -9.07 -22.38
C LEU A 89 8.38 -10.24 -22.93
N SER A 90 8.32 -11.35 -22.17
CA SER A 90 7.50 -12.52 -22.50
C SER A 90 6.15 -12.52 -21.80
N LEU A 91 5.95 -11.67 -20.78
CA LEU A 91 4.76 -11.64 -19.94
C LEU A 91 3.54 -11.02 -20.64
N GLN A 92 3.77 -10.20 -21.68
CA GLN A 92 2.71 -9.50 -22.42
C GLN A 92 1.77 -10.47 -23.15
N LEU A 93 2.31 -11.62 -23.57
CA LEU A 93 1.58 -12.69 -24.24
C LEU A 93 1.52 -13.90 -23.32
N ASP A 94 0.33 -14.48 -23.19
CA ASP A 94 0.18 -15.72 -22.45
C ASP A 94 0.98 -16.86 -23.10
N THR A 95 1.41 -17.81 -22.29
CA THR A 95 2.09 -19.04 -22.70
C THR A 95 1.34 -19.78 -23.81
N ILE A 96 0.01 -19.82 -23.75
CA ILE A 96 -0.85 -20.42 -24.79
C ILE A 96 -0.77 -19.63 -26.10
N ALA A 97 -0.70 -18.29 -26.03
CA ALA A 97 -0.56 -17.45 -27.21
C ALA A 97 0.82 -17.60 -27.87
N TRP A 98 1.88 -17.77 -27.08
CA TRP A 98 3.21 -18.11 -27.61
C TRP A 98 3.23 -19.46 -28.32
N LEU A 99 2.59 -20.47 -27.73
CA LEU A 99 2.48 -21.79 -28.34
C LEU A 99 1.67 -21.75 -29.64
N SER A 100 0.54 -21.03 -29.65
CA SER A 100 -0.28 -20.90 -30.86
C SER A 100 0.46 -20.17 -31.98
N LEU A 101 1.23 -19.12 -31.66
CA LEU A 101 2.11 -18.45 -32.62
C LEU A 101 3.18 -19.39 -33.18
N GLY A 102 3.83 -20.17 -32.33
CA GLY A 102 4.83 -21.16 -32.76
C GLY A 102 4.24 -22.19 -33.72
N VAL A 103 3.06 -22.73 -33.38
CA VAL A 103 2.33 -23.68 -34.24
C VAL A 103 1.95 -23.02 -35.57
N MET A 104 1.45 -21.78 -35.55
CA MET A 104 1.09 -21.04 -36.77
C MET A 104 2.29 -20.76 -37.68
N ILE A 105 3.45 -20.46 -37.10
CA ILE A 105 4.70 -20.28 -37.87
C ILE A 105 5.09 -21.62 -38.52
N ILE A 106 5.09 -22.72 -37.76
CA ILE A 106 5.43 -24.05 -38.28
C ILE A 106 4.46 -24.49 -39.39
N THR A 107 3.15 -24.30 -39.21
CA THR A 107 2.17 -24.64 -40.24
C THR A 107 2.34 -23.77 -41.48
N SER A 108 2.61 -22.47 -41.33
CA SER A 108 2.89 -21.58 -42.47
C SER A 108 4.15 -21.97 -43.24
N LEU A 109 5.21 -22.40 -42.53
CA LEU A 109 6.44 -22.95 -43.13
C LEU A 109 6.15 -24.22 -43.94
N LEU A 110 5.43 -25.17 -43.36
CA LEU A 110 5.08 -26.44 -44.01
C LEU A 110 4.23 -26.19 -45.25
N VAL A 111 3.22 -25.33 -45.16
CA VAL A 111 2.34 -25.00 -46.28
C VAL A 111 3.13 -24.30 -47.38
N TYR A 112 3.97 -23.31 -47.06
CA TYR A 112 4.81 -22.62 -48.05
C TYR A 112 5.80 -23.57 -48.72
N TRP A 113 6.42 -24.47 -47.95
CA TRP A 113 7.32 -25.50 -48.47
C TRP A 113 6.60 -26.48 -49.42
N ILE A 114 5.40 -26.95 -49.07
CA ILE A 114 4.59 -27.81 -49.95
C ILE A 114 4.24 -27.08 -51.25
N PHE A 115 3.87 -25.79 -51.18
CA PHE A 115 3.60 -24.99 -52.36
C PHE A 115 4.83 -24.86 -53.27
N GLN A 116 6.01 -24.66 -52.69
CA GLN A 116 7.28 -24.63 -53.43
C GLN A 116 7.59 -25.98 -54.11
N LEU A 117 7.37 -27.10 -53.42
CA LEU A 117 7.53 -28.44 -54.01
C LEU A 117 6.59 -28.70 -55.19
N ILE A 118 5.31 -28.33 -55.06
CA ILE A 118 4.33 -28.49 -56.13
C ILE A 118 4.69 -27.61 -57.34
N TYR A 119 5.19 -26.40 -57.07
CA TYR A 119 5.65 -25.47 -58.10
C TYR A 119 6.83 -26.05 -58.89
N MET A 120 7.86 -26.56 -58.19
CA MET A 120 9.03 -27.23 -58.78
C MET A 120 8.71 -28.49 -59.58
N LYS A 121 7.64 -29.20 -59.22
CA LYS A 121 7.19 -30.37 -59.99
C LYS A 121 6.46 -29.97 -61.29
N THR A 122 5.93 -28.75 -61.36
CA THR A 122 5.12 -28.28 -62.50
C THR A 122 5.92 -27.41 -63.48
N ASN A 123 6.87 -26.62 -62.98
CA ASN A 123 7.78 -25.77 -63.75
C ASN A 123 9.21 -26.30 -63.63
N ARG A 124 10.07 -26.05 -64.63
CA ARG A 124 11.49 -26.49 -64.60
C ARG A 124 12.16 -26.10 -63.27
N PRO A 125 13.08 -26.92 -62.74
CA PRO A 125 13.64 -26.70 -61.42
C PRO A 125 14.53 -25.45 -61.43
N ASP A 126 14.08 -24.39 -60.76
CA ASP A 126 14.93 -23.29 -60.33
C ASP A 126 15.55 -23.68 -58.97
N ASP A 127 16.88 -23.60 -58.85
CA ASP A 127 17.67 -24.04 -57.68
C ASP A 127 17.34 -23.31 -56.35
N GLU A 128 16.44 -22.32 -56.39
CA GLU A 128 16.11 -21.46 -55.24
C GLU A 128 14.99 -22.01 -54.34
N ALA A 129 14.28 -23.07 -54.74
CA ALA A 129 13.18 -23.67 -53.96
C ALA A 129 13.69 -24.61 -52.84
N THR A 130 14.59 -24.09 -52.01
CA THR A 130 15.17 -24.82 -50.88
C THR A 130 14.37 -24.55 -49.60
N VAL A 131 14.35 -25.51 -48.66
CA VAL A 131 13.76 -25.34 -47.31
C VAL A 131 14.29 -24.07 -46.62
N SER A 132 15.56 -23.72 -46.86
CA SER A 132 16.20 -22.50 -46.36
C SER A 132 15.58 -21.21 -46.90
N ALA A 133 15.17 -21.19 -48.18
CA ALA A 133 14.51 -20.03 -48.77
C ALA A 133 13.10 -19.84 -48.17
N ALA A 134 12.38 -20.94 -47.95
CA ALA A 134 11.09 -20.94 -47.27
C ALA A 134 11.18 -20.43 -45.82
N THR A 135 12.22 -20.86 -45.07
CA THR A 135 12.42 -20.40 -43.69
C THR A 135 12.78 -18.92 -43.62
N ILE A 136 13.72 -18.46 -44.47
CA ILE A 136 14.10 -17.04 -44.53
C ILE A 136 12.89 -16.18 -44.90
N GLN A 137 12.05 -16.63 -45.83
CA GLN A 137 10.88 -15.88 -46.25
C GLN A 137 9.82 -15.76 -45.15
N VAL A 138 9.51 -16.84 -44.43
CA VAL A 138 8.55 -16.77 -43.30
C VAL A 138 9.11 -15.92 -42.16
N ILE A 139 10.41 -16.04 -41.86
CA ILE A 139 11.07 -15.18 -40.87
C ILE A 139 11.02 -13.71 -41.31
N GLY A 140 11.24 -13.43 -42.59
CA GLY A 140 11.16 -12.09 -43.17
C GLY A 140 9.75 -11.49 -43.05
N ILE A 141 8.71 -12.28 -43.35
CA ILE A 141 7.31 -11.87 -43.19
C ILE A 141 6.98 -11.60 -41.72
N MET A 142 7.37 -12.49 -40.80
CA MET A 142 7.16 -12.30 -39.34
C MET A 142 7.92 -11.09 -38.80
N SER A 143 9.09 -10.78 -39.38
CA SER A 143 9.89 -9.60 -39.07
C SER A 143 9.42 -8.34 -39.80
N GLN A 144 8.28 -8.39 -40.52
CA GLN A 144 7.71 -7.30 -41.31
C GLN A 144 8.65 -6.73 -42.39
N GLN A 145 9.59 -7.53 -42.88
CA GLN A 145 10.48 -7.13 -43.98
C GLN A 145 9.83 -7.30 -45.37
N GLY A 146 8.64 -7.90 -45.43
CA GLY A 146 7.90 -8.15 -46.68
C GLY A 146 8.23 -9.51 -47.31
N LEU A 147 7.95 -9.65 -48.60
CA LEU A 147 8.24 -10.86 -49.38
C LEU A 147 9.56 -10.69 -50.13
N SER A 148 10.45 -11.67 -50.01
CA SER A 148 11.66 -11.77 -50.85
C SER A 148 11.33 -12.23 -52.27
N HIS A 149 10.36 -13.13 -52.42
CA HIS A 149 9.90 -13.64 -53.72
C HIS A 149 8.37 -13.65 -53.78
N GLU A 150 7.80 -13.08 -54.85
CA GLU A 150 6.36 -13.03 -55.03
C GLU A 150 5.85 -14.30 -55.72
N PRO A 151 4.87 -15.03 -55.15
CA PRO A 151 4.31 -16.20 -55.78
C PRO A 151 3.50 -15.82 -57.04
N GLY A 152 3.80 -16.45 -58.17
CA GLY A 152 3.11 -16.20 -59.44
C GLY A 152 1.67 -16.75 -59.51
N ARG A 153 1.29 -17.71 -58.66
CA ARG A 153 -0.07 -18.29 -58.62
C ARG A 153 -0.96 -17.60 -57.59
N LEU A 154 -2.25 -17.46 -57.91
CA LEU A 154 -3.26 -16.84 -57.04
C LEU A 154 -3.32 -17.48 -55.64
N SER A 155 -3.23 -18.81 -55.56
CA SER A 155 -3.24 -19.54 -54.29
C SER A 155 -2.07 -19.16 -53.37
N GLY A 156 -0.87 -18.99 -53.94
CA GLY A 156 0.31 -18.53 -53.19
C GLY A 156 0.18 -17.08 -52.74
N ARG A 157 -0.41 -16.21 -53.57
CA ARG A 157 -0.67 -14.80 -53.22
C ARG A 157 -1.65 -14.69 -52.04
N ILE A 158 -2.73 -15.47 -52.05
CA ILE A 158 -3.70 -15.51 -50.94
C ILE A 158 -3.01 -15.95 -49.65
N LEU A 159 -2.22 -17.02 -49.70
CA LEU A 159 -1.46 -17.52 -48.55
C LEU A 159 -0.51 -16.45 -48.00
N CYS A 160 0.29 -15.81 -48.85
CA CYS A 160 1.23 -14.78 -48.44
C CYS A 160 0.52 -13.56 -47.85
N THR A 161 -0.59 -13.14 -48.43
CA THR A 161 -1.41 -12.03 -47.92
C THR A 161 -1.97 -12.35 -46.54
N PHE A 162 -2.41 -13.59 -46.31
CA PHE A 162 -2.89 -14.03 -45.01
C PHE A 162 -1.77 -14.04 -43.96
N ILE A 163 -0.59 -14.57 -44.29
CA ILE A 163 0.56 -14.60 -43.36
C ILE A 163 1.05 -13.17 -43.05
N LEU A 164 1.06 -12.27 -44.05
CA LEU A 164 1.37 -10.86 -43.85
C LEU A 164 0.39 -10.16 -42.90
N MET A 165 -0.92 -10.35 -43.11
CA MET A 165 -1.93 -9.78 -42.20
C MET A 165 -1.80 -10.34 -40.78
N LEU A 166 -1.53 -11.64 -40.66
CA LEU A 166 -1.29 -12.28 -39.37
C LEU A 166 -0.06 -11.68 -38.68
N ALA A 167 1.08 -11.57 -39.38
CA ALA A 167 2.30 -10.98 -38.84
C ALA A 167 2.09 -9.52 -38.39
N LEU A 168 1.33 -8.73 -39.16
CA LEU A 168 0.96 -7.37 -38.81
C LEU A 168 0.09 -7.32 -37.54
N MET A 169 -0.93 -8.16 -37.42
CA MET A 169 -1.75 -8.25 -36.21
C MET A 169 -0.89 -8.63 -35.00
N VAL A 170 -0.05 -9.65 -35.11
CA VAL A 170 0.81 -10.10 -34.00
C VAL A 170 1.73 -8.99 -33.52
N CYS A 171 2.39 -8.28 -34.43
CA CYS A 171 3.28 -7.19 -34.04
C CYS A 171 2.51 -6.01 -33.42
N THR A 172 1.38 -5.61 -34.00
CA THR A 172 0.58 -4.51 -33.46
C THR A 172 0.06 -4.82 -32.06
N TYR A 173 -0.47 -6.02 -31.82
CA TYR A 173 -0.92 -6.43 -30.49
C TYR A 173 0.23 -6.55 -29.48
N TYR A 174 1.37 -7.12 -29.87
CA TYR A 174 2.54 -7.22 -28.99
C TYR A 174 3.07 -5.84 -28.59
N ASN A 175 3.17 -4.91 -29.54
CA ASN A 175 3.59 -3.54 -29.27
C ASN A 175 2.59 -2.82 -28.37
N ALA A 176 1.28 -2.96 -28.62
CA ALA A 176 0.24 -2.38 -27.78
C ALA A 176 0.28 -2.92 -26.35
N ALA A 177 0.43 -4.24 -26.18
CA ALA A 177 0.55 -4.87 -24.87
C ALA A 177 1.82 -4.43 -24.12
N THR A 178 2.93 -4.28 -24.83
CA THR A 178 4.20 -3.80 -24.26
C THR A 178 4.09 -2.34 -23.80
N MET A 179 3.50 -1.48 -24.62
CA MET A 179 3.23 -0.08 -24.24
C MET A 179 2.31 0.01 -23.02
N ASN A 180 1.23 -0.79 -23.00
CA ASN A 180 0.34 -0.84 -21.86
C ASN A 180 1.06 -1.31 -20.58
N ALA A 181 1.93 -2.31 -20.68
CA ALA A 181 2.71 -2.80 -19.54
C ALA A 181 3.71 -1.76 -19.02
N LEU A 182 4.31 -0.94 -19.90
CA LEU A 182 5.24 0.13 -19.52
C LEU A 182 4.53 1.33 -18.87
N LEU A 183 3.30 1.62 -19.29
CA LEU A 183 2.50 2.73 -18.77
C LEU A 183 1.70 2.33 -17.52
N SER A 184 1.43 1.04 -17.34
CA SER A 184 0.71 0.54 -16.17
C SER A 184 1.58 0.62 -14.91
N PRO A 185 1.01 0.99 -13.75
CA PRO A 185 1.74 0.97 -12.50
C PRO A 185 2.18 -0.47 -12.16
N ALA A 186 3.34 -0.58 -11.50
CA ALA A 186 3.86 -1.88 -11.08
C ALA A 186 2.84 -2.63 -10.20
N PRO A 187 2.69 -3.96 -10.39
CA PRO A 187 1.74 -4.74 -9.61
C PRO A 187 2.09 -4.70 -8.12
N ILE A 188 1.08 -4.42 -7.29
CA ILE A 188 1.20 -4.38 -5.83
C ILE A 188 1.33 -5.81 -5.31
N SER A 189 2.48 -6.15 -4.71
CA SER A 189 2.75 -7.49 -4.18
C SER A 189 2.23 -7.70 -2.76
N ILE A 190 2.19 -6.64 -1.94
CA ILE A 190 1.78 -6.72 -0.53
C ILE A 190 0.53 -5.87 -0.32
N ARG A 191 -0.60 -6.52 -0.05
CA ARG A 191 -1.93 -5.86 0.05
C ARG A 191 -2.48 -5.83 1.47
N ASN A 192 -2.13 -6.83 2.28
CA ASN A 192 -2.66 -6.99 3.63
C ASN A 192 -1.54 -7.22 4.65
N LEU A 193 -1.91 -7.13 5.93
CA LEU A 193 -0.97 -7.28 7.03
C LEU A 193 -0.33 -8.68 7.06
N GLN A 194 -1.05 -9.72 6.65
CA GLN A 194 -0.53 -11.09 6.65
C GLN A 194 0.58 -11.29 5.62
N GLU A 195 0.38 -10.77 4.40
CA GLU A 195 1.40 -10.72 3.35
C GLU A 195 2.60 -9.85 3.77
N LEU A 196 2.37 -8.76 4.50
CA LEU A 196 3.46 -7.93 5.01
C LEU A 196 4.30 -8.69 6.03
N ILE A 197 3.66 -9.44 6.94
CA ILE A 197 4.36 -10.27 7.94
C ILE A 197 5.19 -11.38 7.28
N SER A 198 4.65 -12.02 6.22
CA SER A 198 5.35 -13.08 5.48
C SER A 198 6.41 -12.55 4.51
N SER A 199 6.38 -11.26 4.18
CA SER A 199 7.36 -10.64 3.29
C SER A 199 8.78 -10.62 3.87
N SER A 200 9.75 -10.44 2.98
CA SER A 200 11.16 -10.26 3.31
C SER A 200 11.50 -8.85 3.84
N LEU A 201 10.51 -7.94 3.92
CA LEU A 201 10.72 -6.57 4.38
C LEU A 201 11.13 -6.55 5.86
N HIS A 202 12.04 -5.62 6.18
CA HIS A 202 12.44 -5.37 7.54
C HIS A 202 11.38 -4.53 8.26
N LEU A 203 10.69 -5.13 9.24
CA LEU A 203 9.64 -4.47 10.02
C LEU A 203 10.23 -3.83 11.28
N VAL A 204 10.01 -2.54 11.48
CA VAL A 204 10.48 -1.77 12.65
C VAL A 204 9.33 -0.94 13.20
N LEU A 205 9.25 -0.81 14.53
CA LEU A 205 8.26 0.03 15.21
C LEU A 205 8.89 1.37 15.61
N MET A 206 8.06 2.39 15.75
CA MET A 206 8.51 3.65 16.33
C MET A 206 8.95 3.46 17.79
N ASN A 207 9.96 4.21 18.22
CA ASN A 207 10.47 4.18 19.59
C ASN A 207 9.57 5.03 20.51
N VAL A 208 8.49 4.42 20.97
CA VAL A 208 7.45 5.05 21.79
C VAL A 208 6.99 4.10 22.89
N PRO A 209 6.53 4.61 24.05
CA PRO A 209 6.28 3.80 25.24
C PRO A 209 5.36 2.58 25.03
N TYR A 210 4.36 2.68 24.15
CA TYR A 210 3.43 1.57 23.87
C TYR A 210 4.00 0.48 22.96
N PHE A 211 5.06 0.75 22.19
CA PHE A 211 5.76 -0.27 21.41
C PHE A 211 7.00 -0.84 22.12
N THR A 212 7.64 -0.07 22.98
CA THR A 212 8.79 -0.53 23.77
C THR A 212 8.35 -1.44 24.93
N THR A 213 7.26 -1.09 25.62
CA THR A 213 6.76 -1.86 26.76
C THR A 213 6.06 -3.14 26.30
N LYS A 214 6.62 -4.31 26.67
CA LYS A 214 6.11 -5.64 26.26
C LYS A 214 4.61 -5.81 26.49
N VAL A 215 4.12 -5.53 27.69
CA VAL A 215 2.71 -5.71 28.08
C VAL A 215 1.78 -4.87 27.20
N THR A 216 2.15 -3.60 26.95
CA THR A 216 1.34 -2.70 26.12
C THR A 216 1.38 -3.11 24.66
N ARG A 217 2.57 -3.49 24.16
CA ARG A 217 2.76 -3.95 22.80
C ARG A 217 1.96 -5.22 22.49
N GLU A 218 1.97 -6.21 23.39
CA GLU A 218 1.21 -7.46 23.26
C GLU A 218 -0.31 -7.26 23.29
N ARG A 219 -0.77 -6.17 23.92
CA ARG A 219 -2.18 -5.77 23.93
C ARG A 219 -2.61 -5.07 22.65
N LEU A 220 -1.70 -4.34 21.99
CA LEU A 220 -1.98 -3.55 20.79
C LEU A 220 -1.77 -4.33 19.49
N LEU A 221 -0.68 -5.10 19.42
CA LEU A 221 -0.28 -5.83 18.22
C LEU A 221 -0.63 -7.32 18.36
N SER A 222 -1.00 -7.93 17.24
CA SER A 222 -1.23 -9.38 17.19
C SER A 222 0.05 -10.17 17.50
N LYS A 223 -0.09 -11.40 17.99
CA LYS A 223 1.04 -12.29 18.28
C LYS A 223 1.95 -12.49 17.06
N ALA A 224 1.37 -12.57 15.86
CA ALA A 224 2.12 -12.75 14.61
C ALA A 224 3.04 -11.54 14.31
N VAL A 225 2.51 -10.32 14.43
CA VAL A 225 3.31 -9.09 14.23
C VAL A 225 4.40 -9.00 15.30
N ASN A 226 4.05 -9.24 16.56
CA ASN A 226 5.01 -9.16 17.66
C ASN A 226 6.17 -10.14 17.51
N ASN A 227 5.89 -11.41 17.20
CA ASN A 227 6.93 -12.41 17.01
C ASN A 227 7.85 -12.04 15.83
N ARG A 228 7.28 -11.53 14.73
CA ARG A 228 8.04 -11.12 13.55
C ARG A 228 8.98 -9.96 13.84
N VAL A 229 8.47 -8.92 14.50
CA VAL A 229 9.21 -7.69 14.82
C VAL A 229 10.31 -7.96 15.86
N VAL A 230 9.97 -8.65 16.96
CA VAL A 230 10.90 -8.90 18.09
C VAL A 230 11.99 -9.92 17.73
N SER A 231 11.85 -10.67 16.64
CA SER A 231 12.91 -11.56 16.15
C SER A 231 14.22 -10.84 15.80
N LYS A 232 14.19 -9.51 15.63
CA LYS A 232 15.34 -8.66 15.34
C LYS A 232 15.73 -7.85 16.58
N PRO A 233 17.04 -7.66 16.88
CA PRO A 233 17.48 -6.96 18.09
C PRO A 233 17.10 -5.47 18.11
N ASN A 234 17.15 -4.78 16.96
CA ASN A 234 16.82 -3.35 16.84
C ASN A 234 15.42 -3.16 16.24
N PHE A 235 14.41 -3.68 16.92
CA PHE A 235 13.03 -3.68 16.43
C PHE A 235 12.28 -2.35 16.63
N THR A 236 12.87 -1.38 17.36
CA THR A 236 12.36 -0.01 17.51
C THR A 236 13.36 1.01 17.00
N ALA A 237 12.88 2.07 16.36
CA ALA A 237 13.72 3.19 15.89
C ALA A 237 13.02 4.55 16.11
N PRO A 238 13.78 5.64 16.29
CA PRO A 238 13.20 6.99 16.32
C PRO A 238 12.57 7.34 14.96
N LEU A 239 11.76 8.40 14.92
CA LEU A 239 11.00 8.80 13.74
C LEU A 239 11.90 9.03 12.51
N GLU A 240 13.00 9.77 12.66
CA GLU A 240 13.91 10.09 11.55
C GLU A 240 14.54 8.84 10.93
N ASP A 241 15.08 7.93 11.76
CA ASP A 241 15.66 6.67 11.30
C ASP A 241 14.60 5.78 10.63
N GLY A 242 13.37 5.81 11.15
CA GLY A 242 12.22 5.12 10.58
C GLY A 242 11.84 5.64 9.19
N LEU A 243 11.90 6.95 8.97
CA LEU A 243 11.68 7.56 7.66
C LEU A 243 12.76 7.15 6.65
N ASP A 244 14.02 7.15 7.07
CA ASP A 244 15.14 6.70 6.22
C ASP A 244 15.05 5.19 5.91
N LEU A 245 14.55 4.39 6.85
CA LEU A 245 14.28 2.97 6.63
C LEU A 245 13.24 2.76 5.53
N ILE A 246 12.16 3.54 5.51
CA ILE A 246 11.13 3.47 4.45
C ILE A 246 11.76 3.74 3.08
N LEU A 247 12.62 4.75 2.98
CA LEU A 247 13.31 5.10 1.75
C LEU A 247 14.26 3.99 1.26
N LYS A 248 14.90 3.28 2.20
CA LYS A 248 15.75 2.11 1.95
C LYS A 248 14.98 0.82 1.64
N GLY A 249 13.64 0.85 1.66
CA GLY A 249 12.80 -0.31 1.35
C GLY A 249 12.48 -1.20 2.57
N GLY A 250 12.58 -0.67 3.79
CA GLY A 250 12.00 -1.31 4.98
C GLY A 250 10.57 -0.84 5.25
N ALA A 251 9.95 -1.42 6.28
CA ALA A 251 8.62 -1.03 6.75
C ALA A 251 8.69 -0.50 8.18
N PHE A 252 8.13 0.69 8.38
CA PHE A 252 8.14 1.38 9.66
C PHE A 252 6.72 1.59 10.19
N CYS A 253 6.46 1.25 11.44
CA CYS A 253 5.14 1.35 12.06
C CYS A 253 5.07 2.52 13.05
N GLY A 254 4.05 3.35 12.90
CA GLY A 254 3.78 4.46 13.81
C GLY A 254 2.34 4.94 13.69
N GLU A 255 1.99 5.96 14.47
CA GLU A 255 0.73 6.68 14.30
C GLU A 255 0.70 7.36 12.94
N ASP A 256 -0.41 7.18 12.25
CA ASP A 256 -0.65 7.80 10.96
C ASP A 256 -0.55 9.33 10.99
N PHE A 257 -1.02 10.03 12.02
CA PHE A 257 -0.91 11.49 12.09
C PHE A 257 0.55 11.96 12.17
N THR A 258 1.38 11.29 12.98
CA THR A 258 2.82 11.59 13.10
C THR A 258 3.52 11.28 11.79
N MET A 259 3.25 10.10 11.23
CA MET A 259 3.87 9.61 10.00
C MET A 259 3.48 10.46 8.79
N PHE A 260 2.22 10.79 8.61
CA PHE A 260 1.76 11.63 7.49
C PHE A 260 2.34 13.03 7.53
N THR A 261 2.43 13.65 8.72
CA THR A 261 3.10 14.96 8.86
C THR A 261 4.57 14.87 8.48
N ALA A 262 5.28 13.88 9.00
CA ALA A 262 6.70 13.72 8.76
C ALA A 262 7.01 13.39 7.29
N ILE A 263 6.23 12.50 6.67
CA ILE A 263 6.33 12.13 5.25
C ILE A 263 6.01 13.34 4.36
N GLN A 264 4.97 14.11 4.68
CA GLN A 264 4.60 15.28 3.89
C GLN A 264 5.75 16.30 3.82
N ASN A 265 6.49 16.46 4.92
CA ASN A 265 7.59 17.42 5.05
C ASN A 265 8.92 16.90 4.47
N ARG A 266 9.22 15.61 4.61
CA ARG A 266 10.54 15.04 4.25
C ARG A 266 10.59 14.41 2.86
N PHE A 267 9.50 13.77 2.40
CA PHE A 267 9.55 12.96 1.19
C PHE A 267 9.32 13.81 -0.06
N LYS A 268 9.96 13.41 -1.16
CA LYS A 268 9.68 13.96 -2.49
C LYS A 268 8.39 13.37 -3.05
N ASP A 269 7.79 14.04 -4.04
CA ASP A 269 6.49 13.62 -4.59
C ASP A 269 6.50 12.23 -5.23
N ASN A 270 7.61 11.84 -5.87
CA ASN A 270 7.77 10.48 -6.39
C ASN A 270 7.79 9.43 -5.28
N GLU A 271 8.47 9.71 -4.17
CA GLU A 271 8.55 8.83 -3.01
C GLU A 271 7.20 8.70 -2.29
N LYS A 272 6.39 9.77 -2.28
CA LYS A 272 5.02 9.75 -1.78
C LYS A 272 4.12 8.85 -2.64
N CYS A 273 4.28 8.87 -3.97
CA CYS A 273 3.51 7.99 -4.85
C CYS A 273 3.83 6.49 -4.66
N ASP A 274 5.08 6.16 -4.32
CA ASP A 274 5.51 4.78 -4.08
C ASP A 274 5.12 4.24 -2.69
N LEU A 275 4.55 5.09 -1.84
CA LEU A 275 4.25 4.77 -0.45
C LEU A 275 2.99 3.90 -0.34
N SER A 276 3.16 2.75 0.31
CA SER A 276 2.08 1.88 0.76
C SER A 276 1.87 1.97 2.26
N VAL A 277 0.60 1.91 2.65
CA VAL A 277 0.16 2.04 4.04
C VAL A 277 -0.76 0.87 4.35
N ILE A 278 -0.36 0.03 5.30
CA ILE A 278 -1.17 -1.11 5.75
C ILE A 278 -1.42 -0.95 7.25
N PRO A 279 -2.69 -0.95 7.71
CA PRO A 279 -3.01 -0.90 9.13
C PRO A 279 -2.32 -2.04 9.90
N ALA A 280 -1.60 -1.68 10.97
CA ALA A 280 -0.89 -2.62 11.82
C ALA A 280 -1.80 -3.27 12.86
N MET A 281 -2.88 -2.57 13.22
CA MET A 281 -3.88 -2.99 14.20
C MET A 281 -5.22 -2.32 13.91
N LEU A 282 -6.26 -2.74 14.65
CA LEU A 282 -7.56 -2.09 14.57
C LEU A 282 -7.51 -0.64 15.07
N PRO A 283 -8.32 0.26 14.50
CA PRO A 283 -8.42 1.64 14.99
C PRO A 283 -8.73 1.68 16.49
N VAL A 284 -7.98 2.49 17.23
CA VAL A 284 -8.07 2.57 18.70
C VAL A 284 -8.89 3.80 19.08
N PRO A 285 -10.13 3.64 19.60
CA PRO A 285 -10.90 4.77 20.11
C PRO A 285 -10.19 5.37 21.32
N THR A 286 -10.06 6.69 21.30
CA THR A 286 -9.41 7.45 22.36
C THR A 286 -10.34 8.54 22.86
N GLY A 287 -10.27 8.73 24.18
CA GLY A 287 -11.10 9.67 24.92
C GLY A 287 -10.34 10.20 26.13
N ASN A 288 -11.11 10.82 27.01
CA ASN A 288 -10.60 11.48 28.20
C ASN A 288 -10.96 10.66 29.44
N TYR A 289 -10.12 10.75 30.46
CA TYR A 289 -10.40 10.22 31.79
C TYR A 289 -10.83 11.38 32.69
N LEU A 290 -11.81 11.13 33.53
CA LEU A 290 -12.34 12.04 34.53
C LEU A 290 -12.07 11.46 35.93
N GLU A 291 -11.97 12.32 36.93
CA GLU A 291 -11.96 11.89 38.33
C GLU A 291 -13.09 10.89 38.62
N LYS A 292 -12.75 9.83 39.37
CA LYS A 292 -13.70 8.79 39.75
C LYS A 292 -14.88 9.38 40.52
N TYR A 293 -16.10 8.97 40.16
CA TYR A 293 -17.33 9.43 40.81
C TYR A 293 -17.57 10.95 40.69
N SER A 294 -16.98 11.60 39.69
CA SER A 294 -17.20 13.03 39.45
C SER A 294 -18.67 13.31 39.11
N GLN A 295 -19.21 14.38 39.70
CA GLN A 295 -20.56 14.88 39.43
C GLN A 295 -20.71 15.38 37.97
N TYR A 296 -19.59 15.71 37.30
CA TYR A 296 -19.58 16.20 35.93
C TYR A 296 -19.58 15.09 34.87
N ARG A 297 -19.57 13.81 35.28
CA ARG A 297 -19.50 12.67 34.35
C ARG A 297 -20.61 12.70 33.31
N GLU A 298 -21.86 12.85 33.74
CA GLU A 298 -23.01 12.87 32.84
C GLU A 298 -23.00 14.11 31.93
N LEU A 299 -22.59 15.25 32.49
CA LEU A 299 -22.46 16.50 31.76
C LEU A 299 -21.46 16.35 30.59
N PHE A 300 -20.24 15.90 30.86
CA PHE A 300 -19.23 15.71 29.81
C PHE A 300 -19.59 14.58 28.85
N PHE A 301 -20.23 13.51 29.31
CA PHE A 301 -20.70 12.45 28.44
C PHE A 301 -21.71 12.96 27.41
N ARG A 302 -22.73 13.72 27.85
CA ARG A 302 -23.73 14.34 26.96
C ARG A 302 -23.08 15.37 26.02
N GLY A 303 -22.14 16.17 26.52
CA GLY A 303 -21.41 17.14 25.71
C GLY A 303 -20.62 16.48 24.58
N ASN A 304 -19.89 15.40 24.90
CA ASN A 304 -19.15 14.61 23.91
C ASN A 304 -20.09 13.98 22.87
N LEU A 305 -21.20 13.40 23.31
CA LEU A 305 -22.18 12.82 22.40
C LEU A 305 -22.76 13.88 21.45
N ARG A 306 -23.16 15.03 21.99
CA ARG A 306 -23.67 16.16 21.21
C ARG A 306 -22.66 16.64 20.17
N MET A 307 -21.40 16.80 20.54
CA MET A 307 -20.33 17.18 19.60
C MET A 307 -20.12 16.16 18.48
N LYS A 308 -20.32 14.87 18.77
CA LYS A 308 -20.25 13.83 17.74
C LYS A 308 -21.47 13.88 16.81
N GLU A 309 -22.67 13.98 17.37
CA GLU A 309 -23.93 14.03 16.62
C GLU A 309 -24.01 15.26 15.70
N HIS A 310 -23.54 16.41 16.15
CA HIS A 310 -23.55 17.66 15.37
C HIS A 310 -22.38 17.75 14.38
N GLY A 311 -21.53 16.72 14.27
CA GLY A 311 -20.40 16.69 13.35
C GLY A 311 -19.21 17.57 13.74
N LEU A 312 -19.22 18.22 14.92
CA LEU A 312 -18.09 19.02 15.41
C LEU A 312 -16.83 18.17 15.57
N ALA A 313 -16.96 16.96 16.10
CA ALA A 313 -15.83 16.03 16.22
C ALA A 313 -15.23 15.66 14.85
N HIS A 314 -16.07 15.51 13.83
CA HIS A 314 -15.63 15.23 12.46
C HIS A 314 -14.91 16.44 11.84
N ARG A 315 -15.47 17.65 11.99
CA ARG A 315 -14.83 18.90 11.54
C ARG A 315 -13.46 19.11 12.20
N GLN A 316 -13.37 18.94 13.52
CA GLN A 316 -12.11 19.07 14.26
C GLN A 316 -11.09 18.04 13.79
N ARG A 317 -11.51 16.80 13.52
CA ARG A 317 -10.64 15.80 12.90
C ARG A 317 -10.13 16.29 11.55
N ASN A 318 -10.99 16.68 10.62
CA ASN A 318 -10.54 17.08 9.28
C ASN A 318 -9.59 18.29 9.30
N TYR A 319 -9.79 19.21 10.26
CA TYR A 319 -8.96 20.40 10.39
C TYR A 319 -7.58 20.11 11.01
N TRP A 320 -7.52 19.33 12.09
CA TRP A 320 -6.26 19.08 12.81
C TRP A 320 -5.54 17.79 12.41
N TYR A 321 -6.23 16.83 11.80
CA TYR A 321 -5.65 15.55 11.40
C TYR A 321 -4.94 15.69 10.06
N PRO A 322 -3.64 15.38 9.99
CA PRO A 322 -2.90 15.35 8.75
C PRO A 322 -3.53 14.34 7.79
N GLN A 323 -3.95 14.81 6.62
CA GLN A 323 -4.47 13.93 5.58
C GLN A 323 -3.33 13.09 4.99
N LYS A 324 -3.68 11.94 4.41
CA LYS A 324 -2.72 11.12 3.67
C LYS A 324 -2.00 12.01 2.62
N PRO A 325 -0.66 12.02 2.59
CA PRO A 325 0.11 12.78 1.61
C PRO A 325 -0.38 12.48 0.20
N SER A 326 -0.80 13.52 -0.51
CA SER A 326 -1.14 13.40 -1.93
C SER A 326 0.13 13.54 -2.75
N CYS A 327 0.19 12.82 -3.86
CA CYS A 327 1.22 12.98 -4.86
C CYS A 327 0.55 13.35 -6.19
N ALA A 328 1.23 14.11 -7.05
CA ALA A 328 0.65 14.63 -8.29
C ALA A 328 0.08 13.52 -9.21
N GLY A 329 0.64 12.31 -9.17
CA GLY A 329 0.14 11.16 -9.93
C GLY A 329 -1.24 10.63 -9.48
N ASN A 330 -1.67 10.90 -8.26
CA ASN A 330 -2.97 10.45 -7.71
C ASN A 330 -4.08 11.51 -7.82
N GLN A 331 -3.82 12.67 -8.43
CA GLN A 331 -4.85 13.70 -8.63
C GLN A 331 -5.76 13.43 -9.84
N VAL A 332 -5.53 12.35 -10.60
CA VAL A 332 -6.33 11.98 -11.77
C VAL A 332 -7.34 10.88 -11.43
N SER A 333 -8.29 11.14 -10.52
CA SER A 333 -9.56 10.38 -10.44
C SER A 333 -10.49 10.93 -9.35
N VAL A 334 -10.84 12.20 -9.42
CA VAL A 334 -12.11 12.68 -8.84
C VAL A 334 -12.70 13.68 -9.83
N LYS A 335 -13.51 13.16 -10.76
CA LYS A 335 -14.50 13.94 -11.50
C LYS A 335 -15.85 13.29 -11.26
#